data_AF-A0A316RFX3-F1
#
_entry.id   AF-A0A316RFX3-F1
#
_cell.length_a   1.000
_cell.length_b   1.000
_cell.length_c   1.000
_cell.angle_alpha   90.00
_cell.angle_beta   90.00
_cell.angle_gamma   90.00
#
_symmetry.space_group_name_H-M   'P 1'
#
loop_
_entity.id
_entity.type
_entity.pdbx_description
1 polymer ?
#
loop_
_entity_poly.entity_id
_entity_poly.type
_entity_poly.pdbx_seq_one_letter_code
_entity_poly.pdbx_strand_id
1 'polypeptide(L)'
;MSEKQNEGFLYHFIKGIERVGNKIPHPFYMFLYLAIFVLILSAILAAVGVSVTYVGVGSDGTVAEQVTAVRNLISVEYMQACMEGFVKTYINFAPLGLIMVMMLSIGYAQSTGLFEAALRKCLLGAPVYLVTFILSLVGVCANLASDAGLVLSATLGGALFSSIGRNPILGAVTGFVSCYGAWSANLLIAGTDVLLSGITQSAAEGMGVAGPTHPMINYFFMASATFVVAGITTFISEKVMPKYITIGKINPPGDINERVTPEQNRGLKAALIALAIFAAVILVMTVPSNGILRGPDGSLIPKSPLISGIVS
;
A
#
# COMPACT_ATOMS: atom_id res chain seq x y z
N MET A 1 -40.90 -5.38 -19.40
CA MET A 1 -41.25 -4.87 -18.05
C MET A 1 -40.11 -5.28 -17.13
N SER A 2 -39.32 -4.33 -16.66
CA SER A 2 -38.23 -4.59 -15.71
C SER A 2 -38.87 -5.04 -14.39
N GLU A 3 -38.61 -6.27 -13.96
CA GLU A 3 -39.03 -6.75 -12.64
C GLU A 3 -38.47 -5.79 -11.59
N LYS A 4 -39.36 -5.17 -10.80
CA LYS A 4 -38.97 -4.51 -9.56
C LYS A 4 -38.45 -5.60 -8.62
N GLN A 5 -37.15 -5.86 -8.67
CA GLN A 5 -36.47 -6.56 -7.59
C GLN A 5 -36.80 -5.83 -6.30
N ASN A 6 -37.28 -6.55 -5.29
CA ASN A 6 -37.44 -6.03 -3.93
C ASN A 6 -36.07 -5.50 -3.49
N GLU A 7 -35.89 -4.19 -3.56
CA GLU A 7 -34.65 -3.52 -3.17
C GLU A 7 -34.49 -3.68 -1.64
N GLY A 8 -33.73 -4.71 -1.23
CA GLY A 8 -33.50 -5.01 0.17
C GLY A 8 -32.77 -3.88 0.91
N PHE A 9 -32.67 -3.99 2.23
CA PHE A 9 -31.94 -3.06 3.09
C PHE A 9 -30.49 -2.82 2.60
N LEU A 10 -29.82 -3.88 2.15
CA LEU A 10 -28.45 -3.82 1.63
C LEU A 10 -28.33 -2.93 0.37
N TYR A 11 -29.31 -2.99 -0.54
CA TYR A 11 -29.32 -2.15 -1.74
C TYR A 11 -29.44 -0.67 -1.38
N HIS A 12 -30.36 -0.33 -0.48
CA HIS A 12 -30.54 1.04 -0.02
C HIS A 12 -29.31 1.56 0.73
N PHE A 13 -28.66 0.70 1.52
CA PHE A 13 -27.42 1.02 2.21
C PHE A 13 -26.27 1.33 1.23
N ILE A 14 -26.05 0.47 0.23
CA ILE A 14 -25.02 0.68 -0.82
C ILE A 14 -25.29 1.97 -1.59
N LYS A 15 -26.55 2.23 -1.95
CA LYS A 15 -26.96 3.47 -2.63
C LYS A 15 -26.75 4.72 -1.77
N GLY A 16 -26.87 4.59 -0.45
CA GLY A 16 -26.49 5.62 0.52
C GLY A 16 -24.99 5.91 0.48
N ILE A 17 -24.16 4.86 0.52
CA ILE A 17 -22.69 4.97 0.42
C ILE A 17 -22.30 5.65 -0.89
N GLU A 18 -22.87 5.23 -2.03
CA GLU A 18 -22.59 5.81 -3.34
C GLU A 18 -22.87 7.32 -3.38
N ARG A 19 -24.02 7.74 -2.86
CA ARG A 19 -24.38 9.17 -2.81
C ARG A 19 -23.44 9.99 -1.93
N VAL A 20 -22.98 9.42 -0.81
CA VAL A 20 -22.03 10.10 0.08
C VAL A 20 -20.64 10.13 -0.56
N GLY A 21 -20.18 9.03 -1.13
CA GLY A 21 -18.91 8.92 -1.84
C GLY A 21 -18.79 9.93 -2.97
N ASN A 22 -19.83 10.09 -3.79
CA ASN A 22 -19.85 11.06 -4.89
C ASN A 22 -19.81 12.53 -4.44
N LYS A 23 -20.07 12.83 -3.17
CA LYS A 23 -19.96 14.19 -2.61
C LYS A 23 -18.57 14.51 -2.09
N ILE A 24 -17.71 13.51 -1.88
CA ILE A 24 -16.36 13.74 -1.39
C ILE A 24 -15.56 14.38 -2.54
N PRO A 25 -15.07 15.63 -2.37
CA PRO A 25 -14.32 16.29 -3.42
C PRO A 25 -12.97 15.61 -3.61
N HIS A 26 -12.36 15.82 -4.77
CA HIS A 26 -11.03 15.29 -5.07
C HIS A 26 -10.03 15.62 -3.94
N PRO A 27 -9.14 14.70 -3.53
CA PRO A 27 -8.22 14.90 -2.40
C PRO A 27 -7.45 16.22 -2.42
N PHE A 28 -7.02 16.66 -3.60
CA PHE A 28 -6.44 17.99 -3.80
C PHE A 28 -7.30 19.12 -3.21
N TYR A 29 -8.59 19.16 -3.54
CA TYR A 29 -9.50 20.18 -3.02
C TYR A 29 -9.77 20.00 -1.53
N MET A 30 -9.80 18.76 -1.03
CA MET A 30 -9.89 18.53 0.42
C MET A 30 -8.74 19.17 1.17
N PHE A 31 -7.50 18.97 0.72
CA PHE A 31 -6.32 19.61 1.32
C PHE A 31 -6.32 21.13 1.14
N LEU A 32 -6.76 21.65 0.00
CA LEU A 32 -6.89 23.08 -0.23
C LEU A 32 -7.91 23.72 0.74
N TYR A 33 -9.09 23.12 0.89
CA TYR A 33 -10.11 23.58 1.83
C TYR A 33 -9.64 23.50 3.27
N LEU A 34 -8.94 22.42 3.65
CA LEU A 34 -8.32 22.29 4.98
C LEU A 34 -7.26 23.36 5.21
N ALA A 35 -6.40 23.65 4.23
CA ALA A 35 -5.38 24.68 4.35
C ALA A 35 -5.99 26.07 4.55
N ILE A 36 -6.98 26.44 3.72
CA ILE A 36 -7.71 27.71 3.85
C ILE A 36 -8.43 27.78 5.19
N PHE A 37 -9.08 26.70 5.60
CA PHE A 37 -9.77 26.61 6.89
C PHE A 37 -8.80 26.82 8.06
N VAL A 38 -7.63 26.17 8.04
CA VAL A 38 -6.60 26.34 9.08
C VAL A 38 -6.05 27.76 9.11
N LEU A 39 -5.83 28.40 7.94
CA LEU A 39 -5.41 29.80 7.89
C LEU A 39 -6.43 30.72 8.58
N ILE A 40 -7.71 30.60 8.23
CA ILE A 40 -8.79 31.42 8.81
C ILE A 40 -8.93 31.14 10.31
N LEU A 41 -8.97 29.86 10.68
CA LEU A 41 -9.13 29.45 12.07
C LEU A 41 -7.96 29.93 12.94
N SER A 42 -6.73 29.88 12.42
CA SER A 42 -5.54 30.39 13.11
C SER A 42 -5.64 31.89 13.40
N ALA A 43 -6.18 32.68 12.46
CA ALA A 43 -6.33 34.12 12.62
C ALA A 43 -7.39 34.45 13.69
N ILE A 44 -8.53 33.74 13.68
CA ILE A 44 -9.60 33.92 14.67
C ILE A 44 -9.11 33.54 16.07
N LEU A 45 -8.53 32.36 16.23
CA LEU A 45 -8.08 31.86 17.53
C LEU A 45 -6.92 32.69 18.11
N ALA A 46 -6.00 33.15 17.26
CA ALA A 46 -4.93 34.05 17.68
C ALA A 46 -5.48 35.42 18.10
N ALA A 47 -6.50 35.96 17.41
CA ALA A 47 -7.13 37.23 17.77
C ALA A 47 -7.87 37.15 19.12
N VAL A 48 -8.43 35.99 19.46
CA VAL A 48 -9.06 35.73 20.78
C VAL A 48 -8.03 35.44 21.88
N GLY A 49 -6.75 35.26 21.53
CA GLY A 49 -5.67 35.02 22.49
C GLY A 49 -5.69 33.59 23.06
N VAL A 50 -6.19 32.62 22.30
CA VAL A 50 -6.29 31.22 22.75
C VAL A 50 -4.89 30.64 22.99
N SER A 51 -4.70 30.06 24.18
CA SER A 51 -3.49 29.34 24.56
C SER A 51 -3.85 28.04 25.28
N VAL A 52 -2.98 27.04 25.13
CA VAL A 52 -3.12 25.73 25.77
C VAL A 52 -1.89 25.46 26.59
N THR A 53 -2.09 25.00 27.83
CA THR A 53 -1.03 24.50 28.70
C THR A 53 -1.07 22.98 28.67
N TYR A 54 0.07 22.36 28.37
CA TYR A 54 0.21 20.91 28.42
C TYR A 54 1.55 20.55 29.04
N VAL A 55 1.62 19.35 29.61
CA VAL A 55 2.86 18.79 30.12
C VAL A 55 3.60 18.16 28.96
N GLY A 56 4.69 18.80 28.54
CA GLY A 56 5.56 18.33 27.46
C GLY A 56 6.89 17.81 28.00
N VAL A 57 7.49 16.87 27.29
CA VAL A 57 8.90 16.49 27.51
C VAL A 57 9.74 17.42 26.64
N GLY A 58 10.54 18.29 27.26
CA GLY A 58 11.51 19.11 26.55
C GLY A 58 12.55 18.25 25.83
N SER A 59 13.27 18.82 24.87
CA SER A 59 14.40 18.18 24.17
C SER A 59 15.47 17.60 25.09
N ASP A 60 15.49 18.03 26.35
CA ASP A 60 16.45 17.66 27.38
C ASP A 60 15.93 16.51 28.28
N GLY A 61 14.75 15.95 27.97
CA GLY A 61 14.07 14.91 28.76
C GLY A 61 13.34 15.43 29.99
N THR A 62 13.34 16.75 30.22
CA THR A 62 12.68 17.40 31.35
C THR A 62 11.18 17.52 31.11
N VAL A 63 10.39 17.07 32.08
CA VAL A 63 8.93 17.19 32.05
C VAL A 63 8.58 18.57 32.60
N ALA A 64 8.07 19.46 31.74
CA ALA A 64 7.70 20.81 32.13
C ALA A 64 6.34 21.20 31.54
N GLU A 65 5.62 22.06 32.25
CA GLU A 65 4.43 22.70 31.69
C GLU A 65 4.85 23.67 30.59
N GLN A 66 4.38 23.42 29.37
CA GLN A 66 4.57 24.29 28.23
C GLN A 66 3.25 24.99 27.92
N VAL A 67 3.30 26.32 27.86
CA VAL A 67 2.20 27.14 27.38
C VAL A 67 2.44 27.45 25.90
N THR A 68 1.58 26.95 25.03
CA THR A 68 1.64 27.22 23.59
C THR A 68 0.43 28.06 23.17
N ALA A 69 0.70 29.26 22.65
CA ALA A 69 -0.32 30.15 22.10
C ALA A 69 -0.54 29.88 20.61
N VAL A 70 -1.77 30.04 20.14
CA VAL A 70 -2.09 29.92 18.70
C VAL A 70 -1.42 31.05 17.93
N ARG A 71 -0.71 30.71 16.84
CA ARG A 71 -0.06 31.69 15.97
C ARG A 71 -0.95 32.01 14.76
N ASN A 72 -1.06 33.30 14.42
CA ASN A 72 -1.76 33.73 13.21
C ASN A 72 -0.92 33.46 11.96
N LEU A 73 -1.38 32.55 11.11
CA LEU A 73 -0.69 32.14 9.89
C LEU A 73 -0.90 33.13 8.72
N ILE A 74 -1.81 34.10 8.84
CA ILE A 74 -2.05 35.16 7.85
C ILE A 74 -1.21 36.41 8.16
N SER A 75 -0.39 36.39 9.22
CA SER A 75 0.54 37.48 9.53
C SER A 75 1.56 37.68 8.41
N VAL A 76 2.02 38.93 8.25
CA VAL A 76 3.01 39.30 7.21
C VAL A 76 4.29 38.48 7.40
N GLU A 77 4.73 38.34 8.64
CA GLU A 77 5.93 37.62 9.03
C GLU A 77 5.83 36.12 8.67
N TYR A 78 4.70 35.48 8.97
CA TYR A 78 4.50 34.07 8.65
C TYR A 78 4.38 33.83 7.14
N MET A 79 3.68 34.71 6.42
CA MET A 79 3.53 34.61 4.96
C MET A 79 4.87 34.77 4.24
N GLN A 80 5.72 35.71 4.68
CA GLN A 80 7.08 35.87 4.16
C GLN A 80 7.92 34.63 4.41
N ALA A 81 7.96 34.15 5.66
CA ALA A 81 8.70 32.93 6.02
C ALA A 81 8.19 31.69 5.25
N CYS A 82 6.87 31.57 5.06
CA CYS A 82 6.27 30.49 4.30
C CYS A 82 6.71 30.53 2.83
N MET A 83 6.71 31.71 2.21
CA MET A 83 7.11 31.87 0.81
C MET A 83 8.62 31.61 0.62
N GLU A 84 9.46 32.08 1.53
CA GLU A 84 10.91 31.80 1.54
C GLU A 84 11.20 30.29 1.71
N GLY A 85 10.43 29.62 2.58
CA GLY A 85 10.60 28.20 2.89
C GLY A 85 9.87 27.24 1.94
N PHE A 86 9.01 27.72 1.05
CA PHE A 86 8.02 26.90 0.34
C PHE A 86 8.64 25.70 -0.40
N VAL A 87 9.68 25.97 -1.20
CA VAL A 87 10.39 24.93 -1.97
C VAL A 87 11.09 23.95 -1.03
N LYS A 88 11.72 24.44 0.04
CA LYS A 88 12.42 23.59 1.02
C LYS A 88 11.44 22.68 1.76
N THR A 89 10.28 23.19 2.15
CA THR A 89 9.19 22.40 2.76
C THR A 89 8.69 21.32 1.82
N TYR A 90 8.51 21.65 0.54
CA TYR A 90 8.06 20.67 -0.46
C TYR A 90 9.08 19.55 -0.70
N ILE A 91 10.35 19.89 -0.90
CA ILE A 91 11.40 18.90 -1.21
C ILE A 91 11.75 18.03 0.01
N ASN A 92 11.68 18.61 1.22
CA ASN A 92 11.93 17.87 2.47
C ASN A 92 10.70 17.10 2.97
N PHE A 93 9.58 17.10 2.23
CA PHE A 93 8.44 16.26 2.59
C PHE A 93 8.84 14.80 2.46
N ALA A 94 8.97 14.10 3.60
CA ALA A 94 9.57 12.77 3.68
C ALA A 94 9.05 11.75 2.62
N PRO A 95 7.73 11.68 2.32
CA PRO A 95 7.23 10.77 1.29
C PRO A 95 7.72 11.07 -0.14
N LEU A 96 8.12 12.30 -0.47
CA LEU A 96 8.39 12.72 -1.85
C LEU A 96 9.60 11.99 -2.44
N GLY A 97 10.76 12.06 -1.80
CA GLY A 97 11.98 11.41 -2.29
C GLY A 97 11.81 9.89 -2.37
N LEU A 98 11.20 9.34 -1.32
CA LEU A 98 10.89 7.93 -1.17
C LEU A 98 10.04 7.34 -2.30
N ILE A 99 8.93 8.00 -2.63
CA ILE A 99 8.05 7.56 -3.70
C ILE A 99 8.76 7.65 -5.05
N MET A 100 9.52 8.71 -5.31
CA MET A 100 10.17 8.92 -6.61
C MET A 100 11.16 7.79 -6.95
N VAL A 101 12.02 7.41 -6.00
CA VAL A 101 13.00 6.32 -6.19
C VAL A 101 12.28 4.98 -6.38
N MET A 102 11.22 4.74 -5.60
CA MET A 102 10.48 3.49 -5.72
C MET A 102 9.68 3.38 -7.02
N MET A 103 8.99 4.44 -7.44
CA MET A 103 8.22 4.45 -8.67
C MET A 103 9.11 4.25 -9.90
N LEU A 104 10.33 4.78 -9.88
CA LEU A 104 11.33 4.53 -10.92
C LEU A 104 11.69 3.03 -10.99
N SER A 105 11.91 2.41 -9.84
CA SER A 105 12.26 0.99 -9.73
C SER A 105 11.10 0.07 -10.16
N ILE A 106 9.89 0.33 -9.68
CA ILE A 106 8.68 -0.41 -10.04
C ILE A 106 8.36 -0.21 -11.53
N GLY A 107 8.45 1.03 -12.04
CA GLY A 107 8.23 1.33 -13.45
C GLY A 107 9.22 0.62 -14.37
N TYR A 108 10.49 0.52 -13.97
CA TYR A 108 11.47 -0.30 -14.70
C TYR A 108 11.10 -1.79 -14.66
N ALA A 109 10.85 -2.36 -13.49
CA ALA A 109 10.45 -3.77 -13.35
C ALA A 109 9.18 -4.09 -14.15
N GLN A 110 8.21 -3.19 -14.16
CA GLN A 110 6.96 -3.33 -14.91
C GLN A 110 7.20 -3.26 -16.42
N SER A 111 8.03 -2.33 -16.91
CA SER A 111 8.34 -2.23 -18.35
C SER A 111 9.08 -3.45 -18.89
N THR A 112 9.81 -4.20 -18.05
CA THR A 112 10.42 -5.47 -18.43
C THR A 112 9.44 -6.66 -18.48
N GLY A 113 8.20 -6.50 -18.02
CA GLY A 113 7.21 -7.57 -17.92
C GLY A 113 7.48 -8.56 -16.78
N LEU A 114 8.36 -8.22 -15.83
CA LEU A 114 8.75 -9.10 -14.72
C LEU A 114 7.53 -9.54 -13.88
N PHE A 115 6.71 -8.57 -13.47
CA PHE A 115 5.53 -8.82 -12.63
C PHE A 115 4.49 -9.67 -13.36
N GLU A 116 4.18 -9.35 -14.61
CA GLU A 116 3.25 -10.12 -15.46
C GLU A 116 3.67 -11.58 -15.57
N ALA A 117 4.94 -11.83 -15.92
CA ALA A 117 5.46 -13.17 -16.05
C ALA A 117 5.48 -13.94 -14.71
N ALA A 118 5.82 -13.25 -13.61
CA ALA A 118 5.85 -13.83 -12.27
C ALA A 118 4.44 -14.21 -11.77
N LEU A 119 3.48 -13.28 -11.86
CA LEU A 119 2.08 -13.51 -11.48
C LEU A 119 1.49 -14.69 -12.28
N ARG A 120 1.68 -14.68 -13.60
CA ARG A 120 1.23 -15.76 -14.50
C ARG A 120 1.84 -17.11 -14.15
N LYS A 121 3.15 -17.16 -13.84
CA LYS A 121 3.84 -18.39 -13.43
C LYS A 121 3.30 -18.94 -12.11
N CYS A 122 3.10 -18.08 -11.11
CA CYS A 122 2.57 -18.47 -9.80
C CYS A 122 1.14 -19.00 -9.90
N LEU A 123 0.30 -18.32 -10.68
CA LEU A 123 -1.11 -18.66 -10.85
C LEU A 123 -1.31 -19.96 -11.65
N LEU A 124 -0.65 -20.10 -12.81
CA LEU A 124 -0.82 -21.29 -13.67
C LEU A 124 -0.08 -22.54 -13.16
N GLY A 125 0.89 -22.38 -12.25
CA GLY A 125 1.61 -23.48 -11.62
C GLY A 125 0.93 -24.07 -10.37
N ALA A 126 -0.18 -23.48 -9.94
CA ALA A 126 -0.87 -23.87 -8.70
C ALA A 126 -1.54 -25.25 -8.82
N PRO A 127 -1.43 -26.13 -7.79
CA PRO A 127 -2.17 -27.38 -7.78
C PRO A 127 -3.67 -27.10 -7.62
N VAL A 128 -4.52 -27.88 -8.32
CA VAL A 128 -5.98 -27.64 -8.46
C VAL A 128 -6.69 -27.39 -7.12
N TYR A 129 -6.28 -28.10 -6.06
CA TYR A 129 -6.89 -27.98 -4.72
C TYR A 129 -6.52 -26.69 -3.96
N LEU A 130 -5.47 -25.96 -4.36
CA LEU A 130 -5.07 -24.67 -3.77
C LEU A 130 -5.28 -23.48 -4.73
N VAL A 131 -5.84 -23.69 -5.92
CA VAL A 131 -5.94 -22.62 -6.94
C VAL A 131 -6.62 -21.37 -6.40
N THR A 132 -7.71 -21.49 -5.64
CA THR A 132 -8.41 -20.32 -5.09
C THR A 132 -7.61 -19.61 -4.00
N PHE A 133 -6.87 -20.36 -3.18
CA PHE A 133 -5.99 -19.79 -2.16
C PHE A 133 -4.79 -19.08 -2.78
N ILE A 134 -4.12 -19.71 -3.74
CA ILE A 134 -2.99 -19.13 -4.45
C ILE A 134 -3.44 -17.91 -5.26
N LEU A 135 -4.61 -17.97 -5.91
CA LEU A 135 -5.20 -16.81 -6.58
C LEU A 135 -5.43 -15.65 -5.61
N SER A 136 -6.01 -15.93 -4.44
CA SER A 136 -6.24 -14.91 -3.42
C SER A 136 -4.93 -14.34 -2.88
N LEU A 137 -3.94 -15.19 -2.59
CA LEU A 137 -2.65 -14.79 -2.07
C LEU A 137 -1.87 -13.92 -3.07
N VAL A 138 -1.85 -14.35 -4.34
CA VAL A 138 -1.22 -13.60 -5.42
C VAL A 138 -1.94 -12.26 -5.64
N GLY A 139 -3.28 -12.26 -5.59
CA GLY A 139 -4.09 -11.04 -5.71
C GLY A 139 -3.83 -10.05 -4.57
N VAL A 140 -3.72 -10.52 -3.33
CA VAL A 140 -3.33 -9.68 -2.18
C VAL A 140 -1.98 -9.02 -2.41
N CYS A 141 -0.99 -9.78 -2.89
CA CYS A 141 0.35 -9.28 -3.18
C CYS A 141 0.46 -8.47 -4.49
N ALA A 142 -0.62 -8.36 -5.28
CA ALA A 142 -0.56 -7.82 -6.64
C ALA A 142 -0.31 -6.31 -6.68
N ASN A 143 -0.53 -5.59 -5.57
CA ASN A 143 -0.21 -4.16 -5.45
C ASN A 143 1.31 -3.87 -5.63
N LEU A 144 2.20 -4.87 -5.52
CA LEU A 144 3.63 -4.73 -5.90
C LEU A 144 3.79 -4.38 -7.38
N ALA A 145 2.88 -4.87 -8.21
CA ALA A 145 2.79 -4.57 -9.64
C ALA A 145 1.92 -3.33 -9.90
N SER A 146 1.64 -2.51 -8.87
CA SER A 146 0.77 -1.34 -8.95
C SER A 146 -0.60 -1.69 -9.56
N ASP A 147 -1.18 -0.81 -10.37
CA ASP A 147 -2.48 -1.00 -11.01
C ASP A 147 -2.51 -2.17 -12.00
N ALA A 148 -1.36 -2.57 -12.57
CA ALA A 148 -1.31 -3.71 -13.49
C ALA A 148 -1.66 -5.02 -12.77
N GLY A 149 -1.25 -5.17 -11.51
CA GLY A 149 -1.53 -6.35 -10.71
C GLY A 149 -3.03 -6.60 -10.54
N LEU A 150 -3.83 -5.54 -10.40
CA LEU A 150 -5.29 -5.62 -10.29
C LEU A 150 -5.92 -6.26 -11.53
N VAL A 151 -5.61 -5.69 -12.69
CA VAL A 151 -6.19 -6.12 -13.97
C VAL A 151 -5.78 -7.56 -14.26
N LEU A 152 -4.50 -7.88 -14.05
CA LEU A 152 -3.96 -9.23 -14.26
C LEU A 152 -4.56 -10.26 -13.31
N SER A 153 -4.77 -9.92 -12.04
CA SER A 153 -5.35 -10.85 -11.07
C SER A 153 -6.79 -11.22 -11.44
N ALA A 154 -7.58 -10.26 -11.91
CA ALA A 154 -8.93 -10.51 -12.37
C ALA A 154 -8.97 -11.34 -13.67
N THR A 155 -8.17 -10.99 -14.68
CA THR A 155 -8.16 -11.72 -15.96
C THR A 155 -7.63 -13.14 -15.81
N LEU A 156 -6.48 -13.32 -15.14
CA LEU A 156 -5.88 -14.63 -14.89
C LEU A 156 -6.74 -15.47 -13.94
N GLY A 157 -7.40 -14.86 -12.96
CA GLY A 157 -8.33 -15.57 -12.08
C GLY A 157 -9.49 -16.20 -12.84
N GLY A 158 -10.07 -15.46 -13.80
CA GLY A 158 -11.11 -15.99 -14.69
C GLY A 158 -10.59 -17.12 -15.59
N ALA A 159 -9.46 -16.91 -16.26
CA ALA A 159 -8.83 -17.91 -17.12
C ALA A 159 -8.49 -19.20 -16.37
N LEU A 160 -7.92 -19.08 -15.16
CA LEU A 160 -7.60 -20.19 -14.28
C LEU A 160 -8.83 -21.02 -13.95
N PHE A 161 -9.89 -20.39 -13.43
CA PHE A 161 -11.11 -21.10 -13.06
C PHE A 161 -11.72 -21.78 -14.26
N SER A 162 -11.75 -21.10 -15.41
CA SER A 162 -12.22 -21.66 -16.67
C SER A 162 -11.48 -22.94 -17.08
N SER A 163 -10.15 -22.93 -16.96
CA SER A 163 -9.30 -24.04 -17.37
C SER A 163 -9.46 -25.32 -16.55
N ILE A 164 -9.94 -25.19 -15.31
CA ILE A 164 -10.20 -26.31 -14.41
C ILE A 164 -11.70 -26.63 -14.31
N GLY A 165 -12.52 -26.10 -15.23
CA GLY A 165 -13.96 -26.35 -15.29
C GLY A 165 -14.77 -25.65 -14.18
N ARG A 166 -14.21 -24.63 -13.52
CA ARG A 166 -14.89 -23.77 -12.54
C ARG A 166 -15.42 -22.49 -13.19
N ASN A 167 -16.27 -21.78 -12.46
CA ASN A 167 -16.90 -20.55 -12.96
C ASN A 167 -15.85 -19.41 -13.14
N PRO A 168 -15.58 -18.93 -14.37
CA PRO A 168 -14.63 -17.85 -14.64
C PRO A 168 -15.03 -16.52 -14.01
N ILE A 169 -16.34 -16.23 -13.88
CA ILE A 169 -16.82 -15.01 -13.22
C ILE A 169 -16.40 -15.04 -11.75
N LEU A 170 -16.57 -16.19 -11.09
CA LEU A 170 -16.14 -16.36 -9.70
C LEU A 170 -14.62 -16.23 -9.57
N GLY A 171 -13.85 -16.77 -10.52
CA GLY A 171 -12.40 -16.60 -10.58
C GLY A 171 -11.98 -15.13 -10.73
N ALA A 172 -12.60 -14.42 -11.66
CA ALA A 172 -12.31 -13.00 -11.92
C ALA A 172 -12.69 -12.12 -10.72
N VAL A 173 -13.85 -12.35 -10.10
CA VAL A 173 -14.28 -11.65 -8.89
C VAL A 173 -13.34 -11.96 -7.72
N THR A 174 -12.90 -13.22 -7.56
CA THR A 174 -11.93 -13.59 -6.52
C THR A 174 -10.60 -12.85 -6.70
N GLY A 175 -10.06 -12.83 -7.92
CA GLY A 175 -8.84 -12.08 -8.24
C GLY A 175 -8.99 -10.57 -8.00
N PHE A 176 -10.12 -9.99 -8.39
CA PHE A 176 -10.40 -8.57 -8.18
C PHE A 176 -10.56 -8.19 -6.70
N VAL A 177 -11.37 -8.94 -5.95
CA VAL A 177 -11.65 -8.66 -4.54
C VAL A 177 -10.42 -8.91 -3.67
N SER A 178 -9.63 -9.95 -3.95
CA SER A 178 -8.39 -10.20 -3.21
C SER A 178 -7.38 -9.05 -3.33
N CYS A 179 -7.30 -8.39 -4.49
CA CYS A 179 -6.44 -7.24 -4.70
C CYS A 179 -6.98 -5.97 -4.01
N TYR A 180 -8.26 -5.64 -4.17
CA TYR A 180 -8.85 -4.42 -3.58
C TYR A 180 -9.03 -4.52 -2.07
N GLY A 181 -9.50 -5.65 -1.57
CA GLY A 181 -9.79 -5.85 -0.14
C GLY A 181 -8.55 -5.91 0.74
N ALA A 182 -7.36 -6.04 0.13
CA ALA A 182 -6.10 -6.27 0.84
C ALA A 182 -4.98 -5.33 0.38
N TRP A 183 -5.31 -4.15 -0.17
CA TRP A 183 -4.35 -3.27 -0.84
C TRP A 183 -3.10 -2.90 -0.01
N SER A 184 -3.17 -2.93 1.32
CA SER A 184 -2.01 -2.67 2.20
C SER A 184 -1.26 -3.92 2.64
N ALA A 185 -1.86 -5.11 2.58
CA ALA A 185 -1.24 -6.33 3.08
C ALA A 185 -0.29 -6.92 2.02
N ASN A 186 0.96 -7.15 2.39
CA ASN A 186 1.93 -7.72 1.47
C ASN A 186 2.99 -8.57 2.19
N LEU A 187 3.55 -9.56 1.48
CA LEU A 187 4.69 -10.36 1.94
C LEU A 187 6.03 -9.63 1.82
N LEU A 188 6.10 -8.62 0.94
CA LEU A 188 7.26 -7.77 0.71
C LEU A 188 6.87 -6.31 0.94
N ILE A 189 7.84 -5.47 1.26
CA ILE A 189 7.62 -4.02 1.41
C ILE A 189 7.15 -3.45 0.06
N ALA A 190 6.01 -2.74 0.09
CA ALA A 190 5.42 -2.09 -1.06
C ALA A 190 5.54 -0.56 -0.95
N GLY A 191 5.23 0.14 -2.05
CA GLY A 191 5.23 1.62 -2.05
C GLY A 191 4.25 2.25 -1.09
N THR A 192 3.17 1.53 -0.78
CA THR A 192 2.21 1.92 0.25
C THR A 192 2.87 1.98 1.64
N ASP A 193 3.70 1.02 2.01
CA ASP A 193 4.36 1.01 3.33
C ASP A 193 5.31 2.20 3.49
N VAL A 194 6.08 2.47 2.43
CA VAL A 194 7.01 3.61 2.38
C VAL A 194 6.26 4.93 2.47
N LEU A 195 5.19 5.11 1.67
CA LEU A 195 4.33 6.30 1.72
C LEU A 195 3.73 6.52 3.11
N LEU A 196 3.11 5.49 3.70
CA LEU A 196 2.47 5.60 5.00
C LEU A 196 3.49 5.89 6.11
N SER A 197 4.68 5.27 6.04
CA SER A 197 5.75 5.53 7.00
C SER A 197 6.25 6.97 6.93
N GLY A 198 6.38 7.55 5.73
CA GLY A 198 6.77 8.95 5.55
C GLY A 198 5.71 9.94 6.07
N ILE A 199 4.42 9.67 5.85
CA ILE A 199 3.33 10.49 6.40
C ILE A 199 3.33 10.41 7.93
N THR A 200 3.48 9.18 8.47
CA THR A 200 3.56 8.94 9.91
C THR A 200 4.75 9.68 10.52
N GLN A 201 5.90 9.68 9.85
CA GLN A 201 7.08 10.42 10.26
C GLN A 201 6.83 11.92 10.29
N SER A 202 6.25 12.50 9.24
CA SER A 202 5.92 13.93 9.21
C SER A 202 4.94 14.34 10.33
N ALA A 203 3.97 13.48 10.65
CA ALA A 203 3.05 13.71 11.76
C ALA A 203 3.74 13.59 13.13
N ALA A 204 4.58 12.57 13.33
CA ALA A 204 5.31 12.34 14.57
C ALA A 204 6.32 13.46 14.86
N GLU A 205 7.10 13.87 13.86
CA GLU A 205 8.04 14.99 13.95
C GLU A 205 7.30 16.30 14.27
N GLY A 206 6.15 16.54 13.63
CA GLY A 206 5.30 17.70 13.91
C GLY A 206 4.77 17.76 15.35
N MET A 207 4.69 16.62 16.04
CA MET A 207 4.27 16.52 17.45
C MET A 207 5.46 16.40 18.43
N GLY A 208 6.70 16.41 17.95
CA GLY A 208 7.88 16.17 18.79
C GLY A 208 8.00 14.73 19.30
N VAL A 209 7.30 13.78 18.69
CA VAL A 209 7.35 12.37 19.07
C VAL A 209 8.54 11.72 18.37
N ALA A 210 9.62 11.46 19.13
CA ALA A 210 10.78 10.73 18.67
C ALA A 210 10.49 9.21 18.58
N GLY A 211 9.66 8.80 17.62
CA GLY A 211 9.39 7.40 17.32
C GLY A 211 10.32 6.85 16.24
N PRO A 212 10.72 5.56 16.28
CA PRO A 212 11.44 4.93 15.18
C PRO A 212 10.50 4.67 13.99
N THR A 213 10.19 5.71 13.21
CA THR A 213 9.39 5.58 12.00
C THR A 213 10.26 5.05 10.86
N HIS A 214 9.96 3.85 10.40
CA HIS A 214 10.59 3.23 9.23
C HIS A 214 9.56 2.38 8.46
N PRO A 215 9.74 2.11 7.15
CA PRO A 215 8.80 1.36 6.31
C PRO A 215 8.49 -0.03 6.83
N MET A 216 9.46 -0.67 7.48
CA MET A 216 9.27 -2.01 8.05
C MET A 216 8.48 -2.05 9.37
N ILE A 217 8.01 -0.90 9.90
CA ILE A 217 7.35 -0.85 11.22
C ILE A 217 6.09 -1.72 11.28
N ASN A 218 5.39 -1.86 10.15
CA ASN A 218 4.20 -2.68 10.03
C ASN A 218 4.44 -4.05 9.38
N TYR A 219 5.68 -4.40 9.03
CA TYR A 219 5.99 -5.54 8.17
C TYR A 219 5.42 -6.86 8.70
N PHE A 220 5.69 -7.19 9.97
CA PHE A 220 5.22 -8.45 10.57
C PHE A 220 3.69 -8.54 10.60
N PHE A 221 3.01 -7.42 10.82
CA PHE A 221 1.56 -7.35 10.78
C PHE A 221 1.04 -7.55 9.35
N MET A 222 1.59 -6.83 8.37
CA MET A 222 1.16 -6.92 6.97
C MET A 222 1.40 -8.30 6.37
N ALA A 223 2.58 -8.89 6.60
CA ALA A 223 2.90 -10.23 6.13
C ALA A 223 1.95 -11.30 6.71
N SER A 224 1.60 -11.17 8.00
CA SER A 224 0.64 -12.08 8.65
C SER A 224 -0.79 -11.85 8.10
N ALA A 225 -1.18 -10.58 7.94
CA ALA A 225 -2.48 -10.20 7.40
C ALA A 225 -2.68 -10.71 5.97
N THR A 226 -1.63 -10.79 5.16
CA THR A 226 -1.70 -11.36 3.81
C THR A 226 -2.26 -12.78 3.80
N PHE A 227 -1.80 -13.65 4.69
CA PHE A 227 -2.32 -15.03 4.78
C PHE A 227 -3.74 -15.07 5.31
N VAL A 228 -4.07 -14.22 6.28
CA VAL A 228 -5.43 -14.14 6.85
C VAL A 228 -6.43 -13.68 5.78
N VAL A 229 -6.12 -12.61 5.05
CA VAL A 229 -7.02 -12.07 4.02
C VAL A 229 -7.11 -13.01 2.81
N ALA A 230 -6.02 -13.67 2.42
CA ALA A 230 -6.06 -14.72 1.40
C ALA A 230 -6.97 -15.89 1.84
N GLY A 231 -6.88 -16.31 3.10
CA GLY A 231 -7.72 -17.36 3.67
C GLY A 231 -9.21 -16.97 3.73
N ILE A 232 -9.52 -15.76 4.19
CA ILE A 232 -10.89 -15.22 4.23
C ILE A 232 -11.46 -15.12 2.82
N THR A 233 -10.70 -14.57 1.87
CA THR A 233 -11.15 -14.44 0.48
C THR A 233 -11.44 -15.80 -0.13
N THR A 234 -10.55 -16.78 0.12
CA THR A 234 -10.76 -18.17 -0.31
C THR A 234 -12.03 -18.75 0.29
N PHE A 235 -12.23 -18.60 1.61
CA PHE A 235 -13.41 -19.12 2.29
C PHE A 235 -14.71 -18.52 1.73
N ILE A 236 -14.76 -17.20 1.53
CA ILE A 236 -15.91 -16.52 0.95
C ILE A 236 -16.15 -17.00 -0.49
N SER A 237 -15.11 -17.05 -1.32
CA SER A 237 -15.20 -17.50 -2.71
C SER A 237 -15.64 -18.95 -2.87
N GLU A 238 -15.24 -19.85 -1.96
CA GLU A 238 -15.57 -21.27 -2.07
C GLU A 238 -16.83 -21.70 -1.33
N LYS A 239 -17.17 -21.07 -0.20
CA LYS A 239 -18.27 -21.52 0.67
C LYS A 239 -19.51 -20.61 0.63
N VAL A 240 -19.33 -19.33 0.34
CA VAL A 240 -20.41 -18.35 0.38
C VAL A 240 -20.89 -18.02 -1.03
N MET A 241 -20.00 -17.59 -1.91
CA MET A 241 -20.34 -17.14 -3.25
C MET A 241 -21.07 -18.16 -4.13
N PRO A 242 -20.77 -19.48 -4.07
CA PRO A 242 -21.51 -20.46 -4.87
C PRO A 242 -23.00 -20.58 -4.51
N LYS A 243 -23.43 -20.06 -3.35
CA LYS A 243 -24.85 -19.99 -2.95
C LYS A 243 -25.60 -18.84 -3.63
N TYR A 244 -24.88 -17.83 -4.11
CA TYR A 244 -25.44 -16.60 -4.69
C TYR A 244 -25.20 -16.49 -6.20
N ILE A 245 -24.19 -17.19 -6.72
CA ILE A 245 -23.88 -17.20 -8.15
C ILE A 245 -24.42 -18.49 -8.76
N THR A 246 -25.38 -18.36 -9.67
CA THR A 246 -25.90 -19.49 -10.45
C THR A 246 -24.79 -20.02 -11.37
N ILE A 247 -24.38 -21.26 -11.15
CA ILE A 247 -23.33 -21.92 -11.92
C ILE A 247 -23.95 -22.42 -13.23
N GLY A 248 -23.88 -21.62 -14.30
CA GLY A 248 -24.12 -22.14 -15.64
C GLY A 248 -23.08 -23.21 -15.99
N LYS A 249 -23.43 -24.19 -16.84
CA LYS A 249 -22.41 -25.06 -17.45
C LYS A 249 -21.52 -24.19 -18.33
N ILE A 250 -20.25 -24.10 -17.99
CA ILE A 250 -19.29 -23.32 -18.77
C ILE A 250 -18.48 -24.31 -19.57
N ASN A 251 -18.60 -24.21 -20.89
CA ASN A 251 -17.69 -24.90 -21.78
C ASN A 251 -16.30 -24.31 -21.53
N PRO A 252 -15.30 -25.11 -21.17
CA PRO A 252 -13.94 -24.62 -21.05
C PRO A 252 -13.53 -24.03 -22.41
N PRO A 253 -13.06 -22.78 -22.49
CA PRO A 253 -12.37 -22.29 -23.66
C PRO A 253 -11.19 -23.22 -23.95
N GLY A 254 -10.99 -23.53 -25.23
CA GLY A 254 -9.80 -24.25 -25.69
C GLY A 254 -8.52 -23.53 -25.26
N ASP A 255 -7.48 -24.34 -25.05
CA ASP A 255 -6.11 -24.02 -24.64
C ASP A 255 -5.84 -22.62 -24.06
N ILE A 256 -5.42 -22.60 -22.80
CA ILE A 256 -4.83 -21.42 -22.16
C ILE A 256 -3.51 -21.10 -22.87
N ASN A 257 -3.55 -20.33 -23.94
CA ASN A 257 -2.36 -19.78 -24.62
C ASN A 257 -1.62 -18.74 -23.77
N GLU A 258 -2.04 -18.54 -22.52
CA GLU A 258 -1.41 -17.64 -21.56
C GLU A 258 -0.31 -18.30 -20.72
N ARG A 259 0.20 -19.49 -21.08
CA ARG A 259 1.37 -20.02 -20.37
C ARG A 259 2.60 -19.15 -20.60
N VAL A 260 3.48 -19.13 -19.59
CA VAL A 260 4.74 -18.38 -19.64
C VAL A 260 5.64 -18.97 -20.74
N THR A 261 6.15 -18.13 -21.64
CA THR A 261 7.00 -18.60 -22.75
C THR A 261 8.35 -19.11 -22.24
N PRO A 262 9.08 -19.94 -23.01
CA PRO A 262 10.43 -20.38 -22.62
C PRO A 262 11.38 -19.21 -22.35
N GLU A 263 11.25 -18.12 -23.10
CA GLU A 263 12.03 -16.89 -22.95
C GLU A 263 11.69 -16.17 -21.65
N GLN A 264 10.40 -16.00 -21.35
CA GLN A 264 9.94 -15.42 -20.07
C GLN A 264 10.40 -16.28 -18.89
N ASN A 265 10.38 -17.61 -19.02
CA ASN A 265 10.84 -18.50 -17.97
C ASN A 265 12.36 -18.39 -17.75
N ARG A 266 13.15 -18.21 -18.83
CA ARG A 266 14.59 -17.91 -18.74
C ARG A 266 14.83 -16.55 -18.09
N GLY A 267 14.05 -15.53 -18.47
CA GLY A 267 14.09 -14.20 -17.87
C GLY A 267 13.79 -14.23 -16.37
N LEU A 268 12.72 -14.93 -15.95
CA LEU A 268 12.38 -15.13 -14.54
C LEU A 268 13.47 -15.85 -13.76
N LYS A 269 14.13 -16.85 -14.36
CA LYS A 269 15.29 -17.52 -13.73
C LYS A 269 16.46 -16.55 -13.57
N ALA A 270 16.79 -15.77 -14.59
CA ALA A 270 17.86 -14.77 -14.52
C ALA A 270 17.55 -13.69 -13.48
N ALA A 271 16.32 -13.19 -13.42
CA ALA A 271 15.86 -12.24 -12.42
C ALA A 271 15.95 -12.82 -10.99
N LEU A 272 15.55 -14.09 -10.80
CA LEU A 272 15.68 -14.77 -9.52
C LEU A 272 17.15 -14.93 -9.10
N ILE A 273 18.04 -15.26 -10.04
CA ILE A 273 19.49 -15.37 -9.78
C ILE A 273 20.06 -14.00 -9.41
N ALA A 274 19.70 -12.94 -10.14
CA ALA A 274 20.13 -11.58 -9.84
C ALA A 274 19.63 -11.14 -8.44
N LEU A 275 18.38 -11.45 -8.11
CA LEU A 275 17.80 -11.19 -6.79
C LEU A 275 18.56 -11.96 -5.70
N ALA A 276 18.89 -13.24 -5.93
CA ALA A 276 19.64 -14.05 -4.97
C ALA A 276 21.07 -13.54 -4.75
N ILE A 277 21.76 -13.11 -5.83
CA ILE A 277 23.08 -12.49 -5.75
C ILE A 277 23.00 -11.18 -4.96
N PHE A 278 22.02 -10.32 -5.29
CA PHE A 278 21.80 -9.07 -4.57
C PHE A 278 21.52 -9.31 -3.08
N ALA A 279 20.63 -10.24 -2.75
CA ALA A 279 20.34 -10.62 -1.37
C ALA A 279 21.59 -11.17 -0.65
N ALA A 280 22.40 -11.99 -1.32
CA ALA A 280 23.64 -12.51 -0.75
C ALA A 280 24.65 -11.39 -0.46
N VAL A 281 24.81 -10.42 -1.37
CA VAL A 281 25.67 -9.24 -1.17
C VAL A 281 25.19 -8.43 0.04
N ILE A 282 23.89 -8.14 0.13
CA ILE A 282 23.30 -7.43 1.26
C ILE A 282 23.51 -8.21 2.56
N LEU A 283 23.31 -9.53 2.57
CA LEU A 283 23.55 -10.37 3.75
C LEU A 283 25.02 -10.37 4.17
N VAL A 284 25.97 -10.45 3.24
CA VAL A 284 27.40 -10.34 3.56
C VAL A 284 27.73 -8.96 4.13
N MET A 285 27.04 -7.91 3.71
CA MET A 285 27.24 -6.56 4.23
C MET A 285 26.52 -6.28 5.57
N THR A 286 25.61 -7.16 6.02
CA THR A 286 24.73 -6.91 7.18
C THR A 286 24.81 -7.97 8.29
N VAL A 287 25.08 -9.24 7.95
CA VAL A 287 25.14 -10.36 8.90
C VAL A 287 26.39 -10.32 9.77
N PRO A 288 27.61 -10.09 9.22
CA PRO A 288 28.82 -9.98 10.03
C PRO A 288 28.71 -8.85 11.05
N SER A 289 29.33 -9.03 12.23
CA SER A 289 29.37 -8.01 13.28
C SER A 289 30.06 -6.72 12.81
N ASN A 290 30.96 -6.81 11.83
CA ASN A 290 31.63 -5.71 11.14
C ASN A 290 30.98 -5.33 9.79
N GLY A 291 29.72 -5.71 9.58
CA GLY A 291 28.99 -5.41 8.35
C GLY A 291 28.89 -3.91 8.09
N ILE A 292 29.25 -3.48 6.88
CA ILE A 292 29.30 -2.07 6.46
C ILE A 292 27.93 -1.38 6.57
N LEU A 293 26.84 -2.15 6.43
CA LEU A 293 25.48 -1.63 6.44
C LEU A 293 24.81 -1.65 7.83
N ARG A 294 25.55 -2.04 8.89
CA ARG A 294 25.08 -1.95 10.27
C ARG A 294 25.24 -0.55 10.84
N GLY A 295 24.43 -0.23 11.86
CA GLY A 295 24.60 1.00 12.64
C GLY A 295 25.95 1.03 13.39
N PRO A 296 26.36 2.20 13.89
CA PRO A 296 27.59 2.35 14.69
C PRO A 296 27.66 1.39 15.89
N ASP A 297 26.51 1.05 16.45
CA ASP A 297 26.37 0.15 17.60
C ASP A 297 26.25 -1.33 17.20
N GLY A 298 26.42 -1.65 15.91
CA GLY A 298 26.25 -3.00 15.36
C GLY A 298 24.78 -3.44 15.23
N SER A 299 23.81 -2.57 15.55
CA SER A 299 22.38 -2.81 15.41
C SER A 299 21.89 -2.57 13.97
N LEU A 300 20.81 -3.27 13.59
CA LEU A 300 20.14 -3.09 12.30
C LEU A 300 18.93 -2.16 12.41
N ILE A 301 18.24 -2.18 13.54
CA ILE A 301 17.00 -1.42 13.81
C ILE A 301 17.22 -0.64 15.12
N PRO A 302 16.69 0.59 15.26
CA PRO A 302 15.83 1.32 14.31
C PRO A 302 16.59 2.16 13.28
N LYS A 303 17.88 2.41 13.48
CA LYS A 303 18.70 3.23 12.58
C LYS A 303 19.97 2.45 12.19
N SER A 304 20.11 2.18 10.90
CA SER A 304 21.31 1.63 10.29
C SER A 304 21.40 2.12 8.84
N PRO A 305 22.59 2.13 8.21
CA PRO A 305 22.70 2.43 6.79
C PRO A 305 21.80 1.55 5.91
N LEU A 306 21.52 0.30 6.29
CA LEU A 306 20.53 -0.54 5.60
C LEU A 306 19.11 0.03 5.71
N ILE A 307 18.63 0.30 6.93
CA ILE A 307 17.26 0.79 7.15
C ILE A 307 17.12 2.18 6.55
N SER A 308 18.12 3.06 6.71
CA SER A 308 18.13 4.36 6.04
C SER A 308 18.17 4.20 4.52
N GLY A 309 18.93 3.25 3.94
CA GLY A 309 18.96 3.02 2.50
C GLY A 309 17.68 2.41 1.90
N ILE A 310 16.78 1.87 2.73
CA ILE A 310 15.41 1.51 2.33
C ILE A 310 14.49 2.76 2.35
N VAL A 311 14.91 3.82 3.05
CA VAL A 311 14.11 4.98 3.47
C VAL A 311 14.53 6.32 2.86
N SER A 312 15.72 6.40 2.27
CA SER A 312 16.32 7.62 1.70
C SER A 312 16.97 7.32 0.36
#